data_AF-A0A7W2JYH1-F1
#
_entry.id   AF-A0A7W2JYH1-F1
#
_cell.length_a   1.000
_cell.length_b   1.000
_cell.length_c   1.000
_cell.angle_alpha   90.00
_cell.angle_beta   90.00
_cell.angle_gamma   90.00
#
_symmetry.space_group_name_H-M   'P 1'
#
loop_
_entity.id
_entity.type
_entity.pdbx_description
1 polymer ?
#
loop_
_entity_poly.entity_id
_entity_poly.type
_entity_poly.pdbx_seq_one_letter_code
_entity_poly.pdbx_strand_id
1 'polypeptide(L)' 'MPMIHSCQALALEQNRRLFASTYQLEHAAIVLLEGDGLDANRFDHYQKLRRKAAVRYQEAIEHLALIQGTRSSPK' A
#
# COMPACT_ATOMS: atom_id res chain seq x y z
N MET A 1 27.20 19.21 -3.80
CA MET A 1 26.99 17.75 -3.60
C MET A 1 25.57 17.39 -4.07
N PRO A 2 25.36 16.68 -5.21
CA PRO A 2 24.02 16.48 -5.77
C PRO A 2 23.41 15.08 -5.54
N MET A 3 24.11 14.14 -4.88
CA MET A 3 23.64 12.74 -4.78
C MET A 3 22.43 12.51 -3.87
N ILE A 4 22.20 13.36 -2.87
CA ILE A 4 21.14 13.14 -1.87
C ILE A 4 19.74 13.31 -2.49
N HIS A 5 19.58 14.27 -3.40
CA HIS A 5 18.29 14.53 -4.06
C HIS A 5 17.87 13.40 -5.02
N SER A 6 18.84 12.73 -5.64
CA SER A 6 18.58 11.65 -6.60
C SER A 6 18.13 10.36 -5.90
N CYS A 7 18.77 10.00 -4.77
CA CYS A 7 18.36 8.86 -3.96
C CYS A 7 16.98 9.07 -3.33
N GLN A 8 16.69 10.28 -2.84
CA GLN A 8 15.39 10.61 -2.26
C GLN A 8 14.26 10.57 -3.30
N ALA A 9 14.49 11.12 -4.50
CA ALA A 9 13.52 11.06 -5.59
C ALA A 9 13.21 9.62 -6.02
N LEU A 10 14.23 8.75 -6.09
CA LEU A 10 14.06 7.33 -6.41
C LEU A 10 13.24 6.61 -5.33
N ALA A 11 13.53 6.87 -4.05
CA ALA A 11 12.80 6.25 -2.94
C ALA A 11 11.32 6.67 -2.92
N LEU A 12 11.01 7.94 -3.22
CA LEU A 12 9.65 8.43 -3.35
C LEU A 12 8.90 7.80 -4.54
N GLU A 13 9.56 7.62 -5.68
CA GLU A 13 8.96 6.96 -6.85
C GLU A 13 8.66 5.49 -6.56
N GLN A 14 9.54 4.77 -5.86
CA GLN A 14 9.26 3.40 -5.42
C GLN A 14 8.08 3.34 -4.44
N ASN A 15 8.01 4.29 -3.51
CA ASN A 15 6.90 4.41 -2.58
C ASN A 15 5.57 4.68 -3.29
N ARG A 16 5.57 5.53 -4.32
CA ARG A 16 4.41 5.78 -5.19
C ARG A 16 3.93 4.52 -5.92
N ARG A 17 4.85 3.68 -6.38
CA ARG A 17 4.52 2.39 -7.03
C ARG A 17 3.91 1.39 -6.04
N LEU A 18 4.40 1.36 -4.80
CA LEU A 18 3.82 0.57 -3.71
C LEU A 18 2.37 0.99 -3.43
N PHE A 19 2.10 2.29 -3.32
CA PHE A 19 0.75 2.81 -3.16
C PHE A 19 -0.17 2.45 -4.34
N ALA A 20 0.32 2.59 -5.58
CA ALA A 20 -0.47 2.23 -6.77
C ALA A 20 -0.83 0.73 -6.80
N SER A 21 0.12 -0.16 -6.46
CA SER A 21 -0.14 -1.60 -6.37
C SER A 21 -1.15 -1.93 -5.27
N THR A 22 -1.10 -1.20 -4.15
CA THR A 22 -2.02 -1.42 -3.04
C THR A 22 -3.44 -0.96 -3.38
N TYR A 23 -3.56 0.19 -4.04
CA TYR A 23 -4.83 0.68 -4.58
C TYR A 23 -5.47 -0.31 -5.57
N GLN A 24 -4.68 -0.91 -6.47
CA GLN A 24 -5.19 -1.94 -7.40
C GLN A 24 -5.73 -3.17 -6.67
N LEU A 25 -5.12 -3.57 -5.55
CA LEU A 25 -5.59 -4.69 -4.73
C LEU A 25 -6.91 -4.37 -4.02
N GLU A 26 -7.06 -3.16 -3.50
CA GLU A 26 -8.31 -2.71 -2.88
C GLU A 26 -9.43 -2.64 -3.92
N HIS A 27 -9.15 -2.07 -5.09
CA HIS A 27 -10.13 -1.99 -6.17
C HIS A 27 -10.55 -3.39 -6.64
N ALA A 28 -9.60 -4.31 -6.81
CA ALA A 28 -9.91 -5.70 -7.13
C ALA A 28 -10.76 -6.38 -6.05
N ALA A 29 -10.52 -6.07 -4.77
CA ALA A 29 -11.33 -6.56 -3.67
C ALA A 29 -12.77 -6.00 -3.74
N ILE A 30 -12.94 -4.70 -3.99
CA ILE A 30 -14.25 -4.06 -4.10
C ILE A 30 -15.07 -4.66 -5.25
N VAL A 31 -14.45 -4.89 -6.41
CA VAL A 31 -15.10 -5.53 -7.56
C VAL A 31 -15.63 -6.94 -7.23
N LEU A 32 -14.99 -7.68 -6.30
CA LEU A 32 -15.52 -8.98 -5.86
C LEU A 32 -16.84 -8.86 -5.07
N LEU A 33 -17.12 -7.67 -4.52
CA LEU A 33 -18.38 -7.35 -3.85
C LEU A 33 -19.46 -6.85 -4.82
N GLU A 34 -19.09 -6.51 -6.06
CA GLU A 34 -20.00 -6.01 -7.09
C GLU A 34 -20.54 -7.20 -7.93
N GLY A 35 -21.76 -7.63 -7.61
CA GLY A 35 -22.49 -8.63 -8.39
C GLY A 35 -23.54 -9.35 -7.56
N ASP A 36 -24.64 -9.76 -8.19
CA ASP A 36 -25.65 -10.61 -7.53
C ASP A 36 -25.03 -11.98 -7.22
N GLY A 37 -25.13 -12.40 -5.95
CA GLY A 37 -24.52 -13.64 -5.47
C GLY A 37 -23.17 -13.45 -4.77
N LEU A 38 -23.14 -12.62 -3.73
CA LEU A 38 -22.04 -12.62 -2.77
C LEU A 38 -22.11 -13.91 -1.94
N ASP A 39 -21.37 -14.93 -2.36
CA ASP A 39 -21.21 -16.17 -1.58
C ASP A 39 -20.07 -16.04 -0.55
N ALA A 40 -20.04 -16.98 0.40
CA ALA A 40 -19.04 -16.98 1.47
C ALA A 40 -17.59 -17.09 0.97
N ASN A 41 -17.37 -17.69 -0.20
CA ASN A 41 -16.03 -17.86 -0.79
C ASN A 41 -15.54 -16.56 -1.41
N ARG A 42 -16.41 -15.82 -2.11
CA ARG A 42 -16.14 -14.46 -2.59
C ARG A 42 -15.85 -13.50 -1.45
N PHE A 43 -16.60 -13.60 -0.36
CA PHE A 43 -16.36 -12.78 0.83
C PHE A 43 -15.03 -13.12 1.55
N ASP A 44 -14.66 -14.40 1.63
CA ASP A 44 -13.35 -14.82 2.15
C ASP A 44 -12.20 -14.30 1.26
N HIS A 45 -12.35 -14.36 -0.05
CA HIS A 45 -11.37 -13.81 -1.00
C HIS A 45 -11.22 -12.30 -0.87
N TYR A 46 -12.34 -11.57 -0.75
CA TYR A 46 -12.35 -10.15 -0.43
C TYR A 46 -11.56 -9.85 0.85
N GLN A 47 -11.84 -10.56 1.95
CA GLN A 47 -11.17 -10.35 3.23
C GLN A 47 -9.66 -10.57 3.12
N LYS A 48 -9.22 -11.61 2.40
CA LYS A 48 -7.79 -11.89 2.18
C LYS A 48 -7.12 -10.76 1.41
N LEU A 49 -7.74 -10.26 0.34
CA LEU A 49 -7.20 -9.13 -0.43
C LEU A 49 -7.15 -7.85 0.39
N ARG A 50 -8.21 -7.55 1.17
CA ARG A 50 -8.26 -6.38 2.05
C ARG A 50 -7.17 -6.39 3.11
N ARG A 51 -6.94 -7.54 3.78
CA ARG A 51 -5.87 -7.68 4.78
C ARG A 51 -4.50 -7.49 4.13
N LYS A 52 -4.29 -8.07 2.96
CA LYS A 52 -3.04 -7.92 2.19
C LYS A 52 -2.80 -6.46 1.78
N ALA A 53 -3.85 -5.77 1.36
CA ALA A 53 -3.78 -4.34 1.03
C ALA A 53 -3.43 -3.51 2.27
N ALA A 54 -4.10 -3.74 3.41
CA ALA A 54 -3.83 -3.02 4.66
C ALA A 54 -2.36 -3.14 5.12
N VAL A 55 -1.79 -4.35 5.06
CA VAL A 55 -0.37 -4.57 5.39
C VAL A 55 0.55 -3.76 4.47
N ARG A 56 0.30 -3.78 3.16
CA ARG A 56 1.13 -3.03 2.20
C ARG A 56 0.98 -1.52 2.31
N TYR A 57 -0.21 -1.04 2.66
CA TYR A 57 -0.44 0.37 2.95
C TYR A 57 0.39 0.80 4.17
N GLN A 58 0.39 -0.01 5.23
CA GLN A 58 1.18 0.25 6.42
C GLN A 58 2.68 0.29 6.10
N GLU A 59 3.19 -0.70 5.35
CA GLU A 59 4.58 -0.71 4.89
C GLU A 59 4.92 0.55 4.06
N ALA A 60 4.06 0.94 3.12
CA ALA A 60 4.26 2.14 2.31
C ALA A 60 4.29 3.42 3.16
N ILE A 61 3.43 3.53 4.17
CA ILE A 61 3.42 4.65 5.12
C ILE A 61 4.72 4.70 5.92
N GLU A 62 5.20 3.56 6.41
CA GLU A 62 6.45 3.46 7.16
C GLU A 62 7.66 3.82 6.30
N HIS A 63 7.71 3.32 5.06
CA HIS A 63 8.73 3.69 4.08
C HIS A 63 8.73 5.21 3.80
N LEU A 64 7.55 5.82 3.67
CA LEU A 64 7.44 7.26 3.44
C LEU A 64 7.94 8.06 4.64
N ALA A 65 7.59 7.64 5.87
CA ALA A 65 8.04 8.29 7.10
C ALA A 65 9.57 8.21 7.27
N LEU A 66 10.19 7.11 6.86
CA LEU A 66 11.65 6.96 6.81
C LEU A 66 12.29 7.91 5.78
N ILE A 67 11.72 8.02 4.59
CA ILE A 67 12.22 8.91 3.53
C ILE A 67 12.11 10.39 3.93
N GLN A 68 11.03 10.76 4.62
CA GLN A 68 10.78 12.14 5.05
C GLN A 68 11.52 12.51 6.36
N GLY A 69 12.14 11.53 7.03
CA GLY A 69 12.79 11.74 8.34
C GLY A 69 11.80 12.10 9.45
N THR A 70 10.50 11.87 9.25
CA THR A 70 9.42 12.19 10.21
C THR A 70 9.20 11.09 11.24
N ARG A 71 9.92 9.97 11.14
CA ARG A 71 9.99 8.97 12.20
C ARG A 71 10.65 9.61 13.41
N SER A 72 9.85 10.10 14.35
CA SER A 72 10.29 10.35 15.71
C SER A 72 10.95 9.07 16.20
N SER A 73 12.23 9.16 16.58
CA SER A 73 12.95 8.04 17.17
C SER A 73 12.11 7.47 18.31
N PRO A 74 11.95 6.13 18.41
CA PRO A 74 11.29 5.56 19.57
C PRO A 74 12.07 6.02 20.81
N LYS A 75 11.34 6.63 21.74
CA LYS A 75 11.85 7.05 23.05
C LYS A 75 11.83 5.87 24.00
#